data_AF-A0A257CP93-F1
#
_entry.id   AF-A0A257CP93-F1
#
_cell.length_a   1.000
_cell.length_b   1.000
_cell.length_c   1.000
_cell.angle_alpha   90.00
_cell.angle_beta   90.00
_cell.angle_gamma   90.00
#
_symmetry.space_group_name_H-M   'P 1'
#
loop_
_entity.id
_entity.type
_entity.pdbx_description
1 polymer ?
#
loop_
_entity_poly.entity_id
_entity_poly.type
_entity_poly.pdbx_seq_one_letter_code
_entity_poly.pdbx_strand_id
1 'polypeptide(L)' 'MTACAGFTRVTADDSPSTTLERAERAVDFAQQQGRNQVLSHPDLVRKGLFGDLPKVGAVDLF' A
#
# COMPACT_ATOMS: atom_id res chain seq x y z
N MET A 1 9.25 22.14 5.42
CA MET A 1 8.29 21.07 5.78
C MET A 1 8.52 19.93 4.81
N THR A 2 8.62 18.69 5.28
CA THR A 2 8.81 17.53 4.41
C THR A 2 7.73 16.52 4.68
N ALA A 3 7.23 15.89 3.63
CA ALA A 3 6.11 14.95 3.67
C ALA A 3 6.60 13.53 3.32
N CYS A 4 5.87 12.53 3.79
CA CYS A 4 6.04 11.15 3.36
C CYS A 4 4.95 10.85 2.34
N ALA A 5 5.27 10.09 1.29
CA ALA A 5 4.30 9.71 0.28
C ALA A 5 4.39 8.21 -0.03
N GLY A 6 3.23 7.61 -0.27
CA GLY A 6 3.07 6.21 -0.59
C GLY A 6 2.21 6.10 -1.82
N PHE A 7 2.62 5.25 -2.78
CA PHE A 7 1.84 5.03 -3.99
C PHE A 7 1.79 3.56 -4.34
N THR A 8 0.74 3.18 -5.05
CA THR A 8 0.56 1.82 -5.58
C THR A 8 0.11 1.90 -7.03
N ARG A 9 0.31 0.81 -7.76
CA ARG A 9 -0.27 0.64 -9.08
C ARG A 9 -1.74 0.27 -8.92
N VAL A 10 -2.61 0.93 -9.66
CA VAL A 10 -4.01 0.54 -9.82
C VAL A 10 -4.09 -0.47 -10.97
N THR A 11 -4.72 -1.61 -10.74
CA THR A 11 -5.05 -2.58 -11.80
C THR A 11 -6.56 -2.65 -12.03
N ALA A 12 -6.99 -3.23 -13.14
CA ALA A 12 -8.42 -3.34 -13.47
C ALA A 12 -9.20 -4.24 -12.50
N ASP A 13 -8.49 -5.07 -11.73
CA ASP A 13 -9.07 -5.93 -10.69
C ASP A 13 -9.12 -5.23 -9.31
N ASP A 14 -8.44 -4.08 -9.17
CA ASP A 14 -8.40 -3.37 -7.91
C ASP A 14 -9.65 -2.52 -7.70
N SER A 15 -10.19 -2.62 -6.49
CA SER A 15 -11.16 -1.65 -5.99
C SER A 15 -10.44 -0.36 -5.57
N PRO A 16 -11.12 0.80 -5.61
CA PRO A 16 -10.57 2.05 -5.08
C PRO A 16 -10.15 1.92 -3.61
N SER A 17 -10.93 1.17 -2.82
CA SER A 17 -10.60 0.90 -1.41
C SER A 17 -9.31 0.10 -1.24
N THR A 18 -9.08 -0.94 -2.06
CA THR A 18 -7.85 -1.76 -1.96
C THR A 18 -6.63 -0.97 -2.42
N THR A 19 -6.76 -0.16 -3.47
CA THR A 19 -5.71 0.74 -3.93
C THR A 19 -5.34 1.75 -2.85
N LEU A 20 -6.34 2.38 -2.23
CA LEU A 20 -6.12 3.37 -1.18
C LEU A 20 -5.42 2.74 0.03
N GLU A 21 -5.92 1.59 0.50
CA GLU A 21 -5.33 0.88 1.65
C GLU A 21 -3.85 0.52 1.40
N ARG A 22 -3.50 0.12 0.16
CA ARG A 22 -2.11 -0.14 -0.24
C ARG A 22 -1.24 1.12 -0.24
N ALA A 23 -1.77 2.24 -0.72
CA ALA A 23 -1.04 3.52 -0.74
C ALA A 23 -0.82 4.06 0.68
N GLU A 24 -1.84 4.02 1.54
CA GLU A 24 -1.77 4.43 2.95
C GLU A 24 -0.75 3.61 3.72
N ARG A 25 -0.79 2.28 3.57
CA ARG A 25 0.20 1.37 4.14
C ARG A 25 1.65 1.74 3.78
N ALA A 26 1.89 2.15 2.53
CA ALA A 26 3.22 2.60 2.11
C ALA A 26 3.60 3.95 2.75
N VAL A 27 2.65 4.88 2.95
CA VAL A 27 2.86 6.13 3.69
C VAL A 27 3.19 5.85 5.15
N ASP A 28 2.41 5.01 5.83
CA ASP A 28 2.62 4.65 7.23
C ASP A 28 4.00 4.04 7.45
N PHE A 29 4.41 3.14 6.55
CA PHE A 29 5.74 2.54 6.60
C PHE A 29 6.84 3.60 6.41
N ALA A 30 6.68 4.53 5.46
CA ALA A 30 7.61 5.64 5.27
C ALA A 30 7.71 6.54 6.52
N GLN A 31 6.59 6.75 7.22
CA GLN A 31 6.57 7.52 8.46
C GLN A 31 7.33 6.79 9.59
N GLN A 32 7.20 5.46 9.68
CA GLN A 32 7.87 4.65 10.71
C GLN A 32 9.37 4.44 10.43
N GLN A 33 9.80 4.39 9.17
CA GLN A 33 11.19 4.13 8.76
C GLN A 33 12.15 5.35 8.84
N GLY A 34 11.65 6.52 9.25
CA GLY A 34 12.49 7.73 9.35
C GLY A 34 11.91 8.97 8.69
N ARG A 35 10.69 8.87 8.12
CA ARG A 35 9.96 9.95 7.45
C ARG A 35 10.70 10.48 6.22
N ASN A 36 10.13 11.49 5.55
CA ASN A 36 10.70 12.14 4.38
C ASN A 36 11.11 11.14 3.26
N GLN A 37 10.27 10.14 3.03
CA GLN A 37 10.50 9.10 2.05
C GLN A 37 9.28 8.93 1.16
N VAL A 38 9.54 8.56 -0.09
CA VAL A 38 8.52 8.16 -1.05
C VAL A 38 8.70 6.68 -1.31
N LEU A 39 7.68 5.89 -0.98
CA LEU A 39 7.74 4.44 -1.08
C LEU A 39 6.62 3.92 -1.97
N SER A 40 6.94 2.89 -2.76
CA SER A 40 5.93 2.20 -3.55
C SER A 40 5.53 0.90 -2.86
N HIS A 41 4.22 0.71 -2.68
CA HIS A 41 3.68 -0.55 -2.17
C HIS A 41 4.21 -1.79 -2.94
N PRO A 42 4.26 -1.83 -4.29
CA PRO A 42 4.78 -3.00 -5.00
C PRO A 42 6.27 -3.28 -4.72
N ASP A 43 7.09 -2.25 -4.50
CA ASP A 43 8.50 -2.44 -4.15
C ASP A 43 8.66 -2.97 -2.72
N LEU A 44 7.84 -2.48 -1.79
CA LEU A 44 7.79 -2.99 -0.42
C LEU A 44 7.35 -4.46 -0.35
N VAL A 45 6.41 -4.87 -1.20
CA VAL A 45 6.02 -6.28 -1.36
C VAL A 45 7.17 -7.11 -1.93
N ARG A 46 7.85 -6.63 -2.98
CA ARG A 46 9.01 -7.32 -3.57
C ARG A 46 10.18 -7.48 -2.60
N LYS A 47 10.38 -6.50 -1.72
CA LYS A 47 11.37 -6.55 -0.64
C LYS A 47 10.99 -7.53 0.48
N GLY A 48 9.79 -8.11 0.44
CA GLY A 48 9.26 -8.99 1.49
C GLY A 48 8.83 -8.25 2.76
N LEU A 49 8.75 -6.92 2.72
CA LEU A 49 8.32 -6.08 3.85
C LEU A 49 6.80 -6.07 4.01
N PHE A 50 6.08 -6.27 2.90
CA PHE A 50 4.63 -6.40 2.87
C PHE A 50 4.26 -7.77 2.33
N GLY A 51 3.36 -8.47 3.04
CA GLY A 51 2.78 -9.71 2.54
C GLY A 51 1.86 -9.42 1.37
N ASP A 52 2.14 -10.03 0.20
CA ASP A 52 1.14 -10.13 -0.87
C ASP A 52 0.09 -11.15 -0.41
N LEU A 53 -0.84 -10.68 0.41
CA LEU A 53 -2.14 -11.32 0.49
C LEU A 53 -2.95 -10.63 -0.60
N PRO A 54 -3.11 -11.23 -1.80
CA PRO A 54 -4.21 -10.83 -2.64
C PRO A 54 -5.45 -10.99 -1.76
N LYS A 55 -6.16 -9.89 -1.51
CA LYS A 55 -7.51 -9.91 -0.93
C LYS A 55 -8.44 -10.52 -1.99
N VAL A 56 -8.22 -11.79 -2.35
CA VAL A 56 -9.22 -12.63 -2.98
C VAL A 56 -10.25 -12.88 -1.89
N GLY A 57 -11.39 -12.22 -2.04
CA GLY A 57 -12.49 -12.33 -1.07
C GLY A 57 -12.87 -10.98 -0.51
N ALA A 58 -13.42 -10.11 -1.36
CA ALA A 58 -14.63 -9.40 -0.95
C ALA A 58 -15.72 -10.46 -0.73
N VAL A 59 -15.70 -11.12 0.44
CA VAL A 59 -16.87 -11.78 0.97
C VAL A 59 -17.54 -10.78 1.89
N ASP A 60 -18.37 -9.94 1.28
CA ASP A 60 -19.38 -9.20 2.01
C ASP A 60 -20.42 -10.22 2.47
N LEU A 61 -20.42 -10.55 3.77
CA LEU A 61 -21.46 -11.38 4.38
C LEU A 61 -22.41 -10.44 5.12
N PHE A 62 -23.50 -10.09 4.44
CA PHE A 62 -24.70 -9.48 5.02
C PHE A 62 -25.43 -10.47 5.93
#